data_AF-Q90WP9-F1
#
_entry.id   AF-Q90WP9-F1
#
_cell.length_a   1.000
_cell.length_b   1.000
_cell.length_c   1.000
_cell.angle_alpha   90.00
_cell.angle_beta   90.00
_cell.angle_gamma   90.00
#
_symmetry.space_group_name_H-M   'P 1'
#
loop_
_entity.id
_entity.type
_entity.pdbx_description
1 polymer ?
#
loop_
_entity_poly.entity_id
_entity_poly.type
_entity_poly.pdbx_seq_one_letter_code
_entity_poly.pdbx_strand_id
1 'polypeptide(L)'
;GLYFVYSQASFSVSCSDDDAEGKDARGRLTSVSHRIWRYAESMGVKDSLMSAVRSACHVGPTQDNAFRDGQGWYNAIYLGAVFQLNEG
;
A
#
# COMPACT_ATOMS: atom_id res chain seq x y z
N GLY A 1 2.91 -16.06 -23.51
CA GLY A 1 3.72 -15.04 -24.21
C GLY A 1 4.26 -14.02 -23.23
N LEU A 2 4.98 -13.02 -23.75
CA LEU A 2 5.39 -11.85 -22.96
C LEU A 2 4.22 -10.86 -22.89
N TYR A 3 3.85 -10.44 -21.69
CA TYR A 3 2.78 -9.47 -21.45
C TYR A 3 3.27 -8.36 -20.52
N PHE A 4 2.95 -7.12 -20.87
CA PHE A 4 3.10 -6.00 -19.96
C PHE A 4 1.87 -5.94 -19.04
N VAL A 5 2.07 -6.14 -17.75
CA VAL A 5 1.02 -6.12 -16.73
C VAL A 5 1.17 -4.86 -15.90
N TYR A 6 0.09 -4.11 -15.70
CA TYR A 6 0.09 -2.88 -14.93
C TYR A 6 -1.16 -2.72 -14.06
N SER A 7 -1.03 -1.99 -12.95
CA SER A 7 -2.15 -1.58 -12.11
C SER A 7 -1.78 -0.31 -11.32
N GLN A 8 -2.78 0.55 -11.10
CA GLN A 8 -2.67 1.72 -10.24
C GLN A 8 -3.75 1.65 -9.16
N ALA A 9 -3.37 1.96 -7.92
CA ALA A 9 -4.32 2.17 -6.83
C ALA A 9 -4.02 3.51 -6.14
N SER A 10 -5.02 4.38 -6.08
CA SER A 10 -4.98 5.64 -5.33
C SER A 10 -5.74 5.46 -4.01
N PHE A 11 -5.25 6.05 -2.93
CA PHE A 11 -5.84 5.90 -1.60
C PHE A 11 -5.65 7.15 -0.75
N SER A 12 -6.53 7.32 0.24
CA SER A 12 -6.46 8.37 1.27
C SER A 12 -6.53 7.76 2.66
N VAL A 13 -5.57 8.07 3.53
CA VAL A 13 -5.54 7.57 4.91
C VAL A 13 -5.82 8.72 5.88
N SER A 14 -6.92 8.66 6.63
CA SER A 14 -7.12 9.55 7.77
C SER A 14 -6.46 8.92 9.00
N CYS A 15 -5.62 9.68 9.69
CA CYS A 15 -4.92 9.23 10.89
C CYS A 15 -5.48 10.02 12.08
N SER A 16 -6.07 9.35 13.07
CA SER A 16 -6.59 9.96 14.30
C SER A 16 -5.71 9.59 15.50
N ASP A 17 -5.44 10.55 16.38
CA ASP A 17 -4.64 10.36 17.60
C ASP A 17 -5.46 9.81 18.80
N ASP A 18 -6.75 9.55 18.62
CA ASP A 18 -7.68 9.21 19.72
C ASP A 18 -7.45 7.83 20.39
N ASP A 19 -6.54 7.00 19.86
CA ASP A 19 -6.16 5.70 20.44
C ASP A 19 -4.94 5.79 21.40
N ALA A 20 -4.44 6.98 21.71
CA ALA A 20 -3.17 7.18 22.44
C ALA A 20 -3.26 7.11 23.99
N GLU A 21 -4.31 6.52 24.58
CA GLU A 21 -4.45 6.30 26.03
C GLU A 21 -3.88 4.93 26.49
N GLY A 22 -2.95 4.34 25.73
CA GLY A 22 -2.36 3.04 26.07
C GLY A 22 -0.91 2.91 25.64
N LYS A 23 0.02 3.20 26.57
CA LYS A 23 1.44 2.78 26.74
C LYS A 23 2.27 2.16 25.60
N ASP A 24 1.99 2.43 24.33
CA ASP A 24 2.83 2.09 23.17
C ASP A 24 2.79 3.24 22.14
N ALA A 25 3.11 4.46 22.60
CA ALA A 25 3.19 5.68 21.77
C ALA A 25 4.42 5.70 20.82
N ARG A 26 4.77 4.57 20.20
CA ARG A 26 5.56 4.57 18.96
C ARG A 26 4.55 4.73 17.83
N GLY A 27 4.42 5.95 17.33
CA GLY A 27 3.48 6.37 16.29
C GLY A 27 3.11 5.24 15.32
N ARG A 28 1.82 4.90 15.31
CA ARG A 28 1.26 3.77 14.56
C ARG A 28 1.44 4.02 13.06
N LEU A 29 2.58 3.56 12.53
CA LEU A 29 2.88 3.58 11.11
C LEU A 29 1.86 2.68 10.41
N THR A 30 0.89 3.28 9.74
CA THR A 30 -0.07 2.54 8.92
C THR A 30 0.58 2.27 7.57
N SER A 31 0.79 1.01 7.19
CA SER A 31 1.30 0.69 5.85
C SER A 31 0.15 0.30 4.92
N VAL A 32 0.17 0.84 3.71
CA VAL A 32 -0.75 0.49 2.63
C VAL A 32 0.03 -0.31 1.59
N SER A 33 -0.49 -1.46 1.20
CA SER A 33 0.13 -2.31 0.18
C SER A 33 -0.78 -2.51 -1.02
N HIS A 34 -0.18 -2.56 -2.20
CA HIS A 34 -0.85 -2.93 -3.44
C HIS A 34 -0.07 -4.11 -4.04
N ARG A 35 -0.79 -5.17 -4.41
CA ARG A 35 -0.20 -6.40 -4.94
C ARG A 35 -1.01 -6.93 -6.11
N ILE A 36 -0.30 -7.34 -7.16
CA ILE A 36 -0.84 -8.06 -8.31
C ILE A 36 -0.47 -9.53 -8.13
N TRP A 37 -1.49 -10.40 -8.15
CA TRP A 37 -1.33 -11.84 -8.05
C TRP A 37 -1.47 -12.49 -9.42
N ARG A 38 -0.65 -13.52 -9.68
CA ARG A 38 -0.89 -14.50 -10.74
C ARG A 38 -1.54 -15.72 -10.12
N TYR A 39 -2.55 -16.23 -10.80
CA TYR A 39 -3.07 -17.57 -10.59
C TYR A 39 -2.87 -18.37 -11.87
N ALA A 40 -2.57 -19.65 -11.73
CA ALA A 40 -2.59 -20.61 -12.82
C ALA A 40 -3.13 -21.92 -12.25
N GLU A 41 -4.04 -22.58 -12.96
CA GLU A 41 -4.65 -23.83 -12.48
C GLU A 41 -3.60 -24.90 -12.14
N SER A 42 -2.54 -24.98 -12.95
CA SER A 42 -1.41 -25.89 -12.75
C SER A 42 -0.65 -25.66 -11.43
N MET A 43 -0.69 -24.44 -10.89
CA MET A 43 -0.06 -24.11 -9.61
C MET A 43 -1.00 -24.32 -8.42
N GLY A 44 -2.32 -24.24 -8.62
CA GLY A 44 -3.32 -24.34 -7.55
C GLY A 44 -3.24 -23.26 -6.47
N VAL A 45 -2.29 -22.31 -6.57
CA VAL A 45 -2.03 -21.25 -5.59
C VAL A 45 -1.80 -19.90 -6.28
N LYS A 46 -2.11 -18.82 -5.58
CA LYS A 46 -1.82 -17.45 -6.02
C LYS A 46 -0.38 -17.10 -5.67
N ASP A 47 0.37 -16.56 -6.63
CA ASP A 47 1.74 -16.10 -6.45
C ASP A 47 1.90 -14.63 -6.83
N SER A 48 2.79 -13.91 -6.16
CA SER A 48 2.91 -12.45 -6.29
C SER A 48 3.70 -12.11 -7.53
N LEU A 49 3.07 -11.44 -8.51
CA LEU A 49 3.78 -10.87 -9.67
C LEU A 49 4.55 -9.61 -9.29
N MET A 50 3.87 -8.69 -8.62
CA MET A 50 4.41 -7.40 -8.20
C MET A 50 3.74 -6.95 -6.92
N SER A 51 4.50 -6.30 -6.04
CA SER A 51 3.97 -5.69 -4.83
C SER A 51 4.75 -4.44 -4.48
N ALA A 52 4.07 -3.43 -3.95
CA ALA A 52 4.71 -2.30 -3.32
C ALA A 52 3.95 -1.90 -2.05
N VAL A 53 4.68 -1.24 -1.15
CA VAL A 53 4.20 -0.77 0.15
C VAL A 53 4.52 0.71 0.29
N ARG A 54 3.58 1.46 0.86
CA ARG A 54 3.71 2.87 1.20
C ARG A 54 3.35 3.07 2.66
N SER A 55 4.23 3.72 3.41
CA SER A 55 3.98 4.09 4.81
C SER A 55 3.14 5.37 4.87
N ALA A 56 2.07 5.34 5.64
CA ALA A 56 1.20 6.45 6.00
C ALA A 56 1.35 6.76 7.50
N CYS A 57 0.81 7.90 7.92
CA CYS A 57 0.78 8.35 9.31
C CYS A 57 2.18 8.54 9.96
N HIS A 58 3.13 9.23 9.29
CA HIS A 58 4.44 9.53 9.88
C HIS A 58 4.34 10.70 10.87
N VAL A 59 4.36 10.39 12.17
CA VAL A 59 4.49 11.40 13.24
C VAL A 59 5.98 11.78 13.37
N GLY A 60 6.42 12.70 12.51
CA GLY A 60 7.75 13.32 12.59
C GLY A 60 7.67 14.73 13.19
N PRO A 61 8.71 15.22 13.89
CA PRO A 61 8.69 16.47 14.69
C PRO A 61 8.50 17.78 13.89
N THR A 62 8.27 17.68 12.58
CA THR A 62 8.05 18.81 11.66
C THR A 62 6.67 18.80 11.02
N GLN A 63 5.84 17.78 11.29
CA GLN A 63 4.56 17.55 10.62
C GLN A 63 3.33 17.78 11.53
N ASP A 64 3.55 18.40 12.70
CA ASP A 64 2.51 18.72 13.70
C ASP A 64 1.41 19.65 13.16
N ASN A 65 1.59 20.27 12.00
CA ASN A 65 0.62 21.19 11.40
C ASN A 65 -0.24 20.57 10.28
N ALA A 66 0.10 19.39 9.75
CA ALA A 66 -0.68 18.76 8.67
C ALA A 66 -1.75 17.78 9.19
N PHE A 67 -1.54 17.24 10.39
CA PHE A 67 -2.47 16.30 11.03
C PHE A 67 -3.68 16.98 11.67
N ARG A 68 -3.63 18.29 11.95
CA ARG A 68 -4.67 18.99 12.72
C ARG A 68 -5.95 19.28 11.93
N ASP A 69 -5.91 19.20 10.60
CA ASP A 69 -7.01 19.66 9.74
C ASP A 69 -7.83 18.53 9.08
N GLY A 70 -7.74 17.29 9.57
CA GLY A 70 -8.52 16.17 9.01
C GLY A 70 -8.21 15.88 7.53
N GLN A 71 -7.08 16.41 7.03
CA GLN A 71 -6.60 16.22 5.68
C GLN A 71 -5.97 14.84 5.59
N GLY A 72 -6.71 13.87 5.05
CA GLY A 72 -6.20 12.52 4.84
C GLY A 72 -4.92 12.50 4.00
N TRP A 73 -4.03 11.55 4.26
CA TRP A 73 -2.83 11.33 3.47
C TRP A 73 -3.17 10.68 2.13
N TYR A 74 -3.11 11.46 1.05
CA TYR A 74 -3.37 10.98 -0.31
C TYR A 74 -2.09 10.44 -0.95
N ASN A 75 -2.14 9.22 -1.49
CA ASN A 75 -1.04 8.65 -2.26
C ASN A 75 -1.56 7.70 -3.35
N ALA A 76 -0.64 7.26 -4.20
CA ALA A 76 -0.94 6.26 -5.21
C ALA A 76 0.25 5.29 -5.39
N ILE A 77 -0.07 4.03 -5.66
CA ILE A 77 0.91 2.99 -6.01
C ILE A 77 0.67 2.58 -7.46
N TYR A 78 1.72 2.72 -8.28
CA TYR A 78 1.78 2.30 -9.66
C TYR A 78 2.69 1.08 -9.77
N LEU A 79 2.20 0.02 -10.38
CA LEU A 79 2.95 -1.20 -10.66
C LEU A 79 2.88 -1.47 -12.15
N GLY A 80 4.02 -1.78 -12.77
CA GLY A 80 4.11 -2.07 -14.20
C GLY A 80 5.42 -2.76 -14.56
N ALA A 81 5.34 -3.95 -15.14
CA ALA A 81 6.48 -4.69 -15.65
C ALA A 81 6.06 -5.72 -16.71
N VAL A 82 7.04 -6.26 -17.45
CA VAL A 82 6.83 -7.33 -18.43
C VAL A 82 7.05 -8.69 -17.77
N PHE A 83 6.11 -9.61 -17.97
CA PHE A 83 6.18 -10.99 -17.48
C PHE A 83 5.97 -11.98 -18.62
N GLN A 84 6.67 -13.11 -18.55
CA GLN A 84 6.31 -14.29 -19.33
C GLN A 84 5.13 -14.98 -18.65
N LEU A 85 3.97 -14.98 -19.30
CA LEU A 85 2.76 -15.67 -18.83
C LEU A 85 2.40 -16.81 -19.78
N ASN A 86 1.84 -17.88 -19.24
CA ASN A 86 1.30 -18.97 -20.03
C ASN A 86 -0.20 -18.73 -20.28
N GLU A 87 -0.77 -19.47 -21.22
CA GLU A 87 -2.22 -19.52 -21.40
C GLU A 87 -2.89 -20.16 -20.18
N GLY A 88 -4.07 -19.67 -19.79
CA GLY A 88 -4.78 -20.04 -18.57
C GLY A 88 -4.28 -19.32 -17.33
#